data_AF-A0A3C1Z4V1-F1
#
_entry.id   AF-A0A3C1Z4V1-F1
#
_cell.length_a   1.000
_cell.length_b   1.000
_cell.length_c   1.000
_cell.angle_alpha   90.00
_cell.angle_beta   90.00
_cell.angle_gamma   90.00
#
_symmetry.space_group_name_H-M   'P 1'
#
loop_
_entity.id
_entity.type
_entity.pdbx_description
1 polymer ?
#
loop_
_entity_poly.entity_id
_entity_poly.type
_entity_poly.pdbx_seq_one_letter_code
_entity_poly.pdbx_strand_id
1 'polypeptide(L)'
;MSVGSSPRTTPRDDLHTIEQLSGQALEAARCGDWDRVDACYEARALKMASCEIDRASAQRMLAVDDEVRAAILVAQAGLASLLADAARARRHLRKLRESHGQPETGHGILHHEV
;
A
#
# COMPACT_ATOMS: atom_id res chain seq x y z
N MET A 1 -11.61 3.33 -43.27
CA MET A 1 -11.69 3.71 -41.85
C MET A 1 -12.48 2.63 -41.14
N SER A 2 -11.82 1.72 -40.41
CA SER A 2 -12.49 0.63 -39.69
C SER A 2 -12.69 1.05 -38.24
N VAL A 3 -13.95 1.21 -37.84
CA VAL A 3 -14.34 1.32 -36.43
C VAL A 3 -14.12 -0.04 -35.77
N GLY A 4 -13.08 -0.13 -34.96
CA GLY A 4 -12.87 -1.27 -34.07
C GLY A 4 -13.95 -1.25 -33.01
N SER A 5 -14.96 -2.10 -33.16
CA SER A 5 -15.94 -2.36 -32.12
C SER A 5 -15.23 -3.02 -30.94
N SER A 6 -14.95 -2.27 -29.88
CA SER A 6 -14.53 -2.86 -28.61
C SER A 6 -15.57 -3.89 -28.16
N PRO A 7 -15.16 -5.07 -27.68
CA PRO A 7 -16.10 -6.06 -27.21
C PRO A 7 -16.86 -5.48 -26.02
N ARG A 8 -18.18 -5.39 -26.14
CA ARG A 8 -19.07 -5.10 -25.01
C ARG A 8 -18.96 -6.29 -24.06
N THR A 9 -18.19 -6.15 -22.99
CA THR A 9 -18.18 -7.13 -21.88
C THR A 9 -19.58 -7.23 -21.31
N THR A 10 -20.00 -8.44 -20.97
CA THR A 10 -21.34 -8.63 -20.40
C THR A 10 -21.32 -8.23 -18.92
N PRO A 11 -22.44 -7.75 -18.34
CA PRO A 11 -22.49 -7.36 -16.92
C PRO A 11 -22.04 -8.45 -15.94
N ARG A 12 -22.21 -9.72 -16.32
CA ARG A 12 -21.76 -10.89 -15.54
C ARG A 12 -20.24 -11.04 -15.52
N ASP A 13 -19.58 -10.73 -16.64
CA ASP A 13 -18.12 -10.77 -16.75
C ASP A 13 -17.48 -9.64 -15.94
N ASP A 14 -18.13 -8.47 -15.91
CA ASP A 14 -17.69 -7.33 -15.13
C ASP A 14 -17.78 -7.61 -13.62
N LEU A 15 -18.88 -8.22 -13.14
CA LEU A 15 -18.99 -8.62 -11.72
C LEU A 15 -17.93 -9.65 -11.31
N HIS A 16 -17.72 -10.69 -12.13
CA HIS A 16 -16.69 -11.69 -11.84
C HIS A 16 -15.29 -11.08 -11.80
N THR A 17 -15.00 -10.14 -12.70
CA THR A 17 -13.73 -9.41 -12.73
C THR A 17 -13.56 -8.57 -11.46
N ILE A 18 -14.61 -7.89 -10.99
CA ILE A 18 -14.58 -7.10 -9.74
C ILE A 18 -14.30 -8.02 -8.53
N GLU A 19 -14.98 -9.16 -8.42
CA GLU A 19 -14.73 -10.13 -7.34
C GLU A 19 -13.29 -10.68 -7.39
N GLN A 20 -12.78 -10.96 -8.59
CA GLN A 20 -11.39 -11.38 -8.77
C GLN A 20 -10.40 -10.30 -8.31
N LEU A 21 -10.64 -9.04 -8.65
CA LEU A 21 -9.80 -7.92 -8.21
C LEU A 21 -9.80 -7.76 -6.69
N SER A 22 -10.94 -7.95 -6.02
CA SER A 22 -11.02 -8.01 -4.55
C SER A 22 -10.14 -9.13 -3.98
N GLY A 23 -10.21 -10.34 -4.55
CA GLY A 23 -9.35 -11.45 -4.11
C GLY A 23 -7.86 -11.19 -4.34
N GLN A 24 -7.50 -10.59 -5.48
CA GLN A 24 -6.12 -10.22 -5.78
C GLN A 24 -5.57 -9.14 -4.84
N ALA A 25 -6.40 -8.15 -4.46
CA ALA A 25 -6.04 -7.15 -3.46
C ALA A 25 -5.74 -7.81 -2.10
N LEU A 26 -6.56 -8.79 -1.69
CA LEU A 26 -6.34 -9.52 -0.44
C LEU A 26 -5.03 -10.31 -0.44
N GLU A 27 -4.74 -11.05 -1.51
CA GLU A 27 -3.47 -11.78 -1.62
C GLU A 27 -2.26 -10.83 -1.64
N ALA A 28 -2.36 -9.71 -2.36
CA ALA A 28 -1.32 -8.68 -2.35
C ALA A 28 -1.10 -8.10 -0.94
N ALA A 29 -2.18 -7.80 -0.21
CA ALA A 29 -2.11 -7.29 1.15
C ALA A 29 -1.47 -8.31 2.12
N ARG A 30 -1.77 -9.61 1.98
CA ARG A 30 -1.14 -10.68 2.76
C ARG A 30 0.36 -10.80 2.47
N CYS A 31 0.78 -10.53 1.25
CA CYS A 31 2.20 -10.48 0.86
C CYS A 31 2.90 -9.15 1.20
N GLY A 32 2.16 -8.13 1.63
CA GLY A 32 2.68 -6.78 1.87
C GLY A 32 3.02 -6.01 0.59
N ASP A 33 2.46 -6.40 -0.55
CA ASP A 33 2.64 -5.74 -1.86
C ASP A 33 1.60 -4.62 -2.03
N TRP A 34 1.86 -3.48 -1.39
CA TRP A 34 0.89 -2.37 -1.30
C TRP A 34 0.63 -1.67 -2.64
N ASP A 35 1.64 -1.56 -3.50
CA ASP A 35 1.48 -1.00 -4.86
C ASP A 35 0.47 -1.83 -5.66
N ARG A 36 0.53 -3.15 -5.52
CA ARG A 36 -0.43 -4.06 -6.16
C ARG A 36 -1.81 -3.98 -5.53
N VAL A 37 -1.93 -3.76 -4.22
CA VAL A 37 -3.22 -3.49 -3.56
C VAL A 37 -3.88 -2.25 -4.19
N ASP A 38 -3.13 -1.16 -4.32
CA ASP A 38 -3.62 0.09 -4.91
C ASP A 38 -4.06 -0.12 -6.36
N ALA A 39 -3.23 -0.77 -7.18
CA ALA A 39 -3.55 -1.08 -8.58
C ALA A 39 -4.83 -1.93 -8.71
N CYS A 40 -5.05 -2.89 -7.80
CA CYS A 40 -6.29 -3.68 -7.77
C CYS A 40 -7.51 -2.81 -7.46
N TYR A 41 -7.41 -1.89 -6.49
CA TYR A 41 -8.52 -1.00 -6.14
C TYR A 41 -8.84 0.01 -7.24
N GLU A 42 -7.82 0.57 -7.92
CA GLU A 42 -8.03 1.46 -9.06
C GLU A 42 -8.77 0.75 -10.20
N ALA A 43 -8.30 -0.44 -10.59
CA ALA A 43 -8.96 -1.25 -11.62
C ALA A 43 -10.38 -1.65 -11.22
N ARG A 44 -10.60 -1.99 -9.95
CA ARG A 44 -11.91 -2.36 -9.41
C ARG A 44 -12.87 -1.18 -9.46
N ALA A 45 -12.44 0.02 -9.07
CA ALA A 45 -13.25 1.23 -9.10
C ALA A 45 -13.73 1.57 -10.52
N LEU A 46 -12.84 1.45 -11.52
CA LEU A 46 -13.18 1.65 -12.93
C LEU A 46 -14.27 0.68 -13.41
N LYS A 47 -14.19 -0.59 -13.00
CA LYS A 47 -15.18 -1.62 -13.36
C LYS A 47 -16.51 -1.45 -12.64
N MET A 48 -16.48 -1.07 -11.37
CA MET A 48 -17.68 -0.82 -10.58
C MET A 48 -18.48 0.38 -11.12
N ALA A 49 -17.83 1.38 -11.70
CA ALA A 49 -18.51 2.57 -12.26
C ALA A 49 -19.53 2.25 -13.36
N SER A 50 -19.39 1.10 -14.04
CA SER A 50 -20.26 0.65 -15.13
C SER A 50 -21.07 -0.62 -14.82
N CYS A 51 -21.00 -1.15 -13.58
CA CYS A 51 -21.61 -2.42 -13.21
C CYS A 51 -22.67 -2.22 -12.13
N GLU A 52 -23.88 -2.77 -12.33
CA GLU A 52 -24.83 -2.93 -11.23
C GLU A 52 -24.40 -4.12 -10.37
N ILE A 53 -24.34 -3.91 -9.06
CA ILE A 53 -23.84 -4.89 -8.10
C ILE A 53 -24.96 -5.19 -7.11
N ASP A 54 -25.37 -6.45 -7.06
CA ASP A 54 -26.37 -6.89 -6.11
C ASP A 54 -25.84 -6.84 -4.66
N ARG A 55 -26.77 -6.81 -3.71
CA ARG A 55 -26.45 -6.69 -2.28
C ARG A 55 -25.58 -7.84 -1.77
N ALA A 56 -25.79 -9.07 -2.21
CA ALA A 56 -25.04 -10.22 -1.73
C ALA A 56 -23.59 -10.16 -2.20
N SER A 57 -23.39 -9.77 -3.46
CA SER A 57 -22.06 -9.55 -4.05
C SER A 57 -21.33 -8.38 -3.39
N ALA A 58 -22.04 -7.27 -3.12
CA ALA A 58 -21.49 -6.16 -2.36
C ALA A 58 -21.03 -6.57 -0.94
N GLN A 59 -21.82 -7.38 -0.24
CA GLN A 59 -21.47 -7.88 1.10
C GLN A 59 -20.24 -8.78 1.09
N ARG A 60 -20.10 -9.67 0.09
CA ARG A 60 -18.91 -10.52 -0.03
C ARG A 60 -17.65 -9.69 -0.25
N MET A 61 -17.72 -8.68 -1.12
CA MET A 61 -16.57 -7.83 -1.37
C MET A 61 -16.19 -6.97 -0.14
N LEU A 62 -17.18 -6.47 0.62
CA LEU A 62 -16.92 -5.74 1.86
C LEU A 62 -16.20 -6.60 2.90
N ALA A 63 -16.56 -7.88 3.01
CA ALA A 63 -15.87 -8.80 3.92
C ALA A 63 -14.39 -8.97 3.52
N VAL A 64 -14.10 -9.05 2.23
CA VAL A 64 -12.72 -9.08 1.71
C VAL A 64 -11.99 -7.76 2.00
N ASP A 65 -12.65 -6.62 1.83
CA ASP A 65 -12.08 -5.30 2.12
C ASP A 65 -11.77 -5.12 3.62
N ASP A 66 -12.57 -5.72 4.50
CA ASP A 66 -12.30 -5.75 5.94
C ASP A 66 -11.06 -6.59 6.28
N GLU A 67 -10.82 -7.70 5.58
CA GLU A 67 -9.58 -8.48 5.72
C GLU A 67 -8.35 -7.70 5.24
N VAL A 68 -8.45 -7.01 4.09
CA VAL A 68 -7.38 -6.12 3.59
C VAL A 68 -7.07 -5.04 4.63
N ARG A 69 -8.09 -4.40 5.18
CA ARG A 69 -7.94 -3.40 6.25
C ARG A 69 -7.22 -3.97 7.47
N ALA A 70 -7.58 -5.17 7.90
CA ALA A 70 -6.92 -5.82 9.03
C ALA A 70 -5.42 -6.05 8.74
N ALA A 71 -5.07 -6.50 7.53
CA ALA A 71 -3.66 -6.66 7.13
C ALA A 71 -2.89 -5.32 7.15
N ILE A 72 -3.51 -4.24 6.66
CA ILE A 72 -2.92 -2.89 6.70
C ILE A 72 -2.64 -2.46 8.15
N LEU A 73 -3.59 -2.65 9.07
CA LEU A 73 -3.41 -2.28 10.48
C LEU A 73 -2.26 -3.05 11.14
N VAL A 74 -2.12 -4.34 10.84
CA VAL A 74 -1.00 -5.16 11.31
C VAL A 74 0.33 -4.63 10.76
N ALA A 75 0.40 -4.33 9.46
CA ALA A 75 1.60 -3.79 8.84
C ALA A 75 2.00 -2.43 9.44
N GLN A 76 1.03 -1.54 9.67
CA GLN A 76 1.24 -0.24 10.30
C GLN A 76 1.79 -0.39 11.73
N ALA A 77 1.23 -1.31 12.53
CA ALA A 77 1.73 -1.59 13.88
C ALA A 77 3.19 -2.10 13.85
N GLY A 78 3.50 -3.01 12.91
CA GLY A 78 4.87 -3.50 12.71
C GLY A 78 5.85 -2.39 12.34
N LEU A 79 5.48 -1.53 11.38
CA LEU A 79 6.30 -0.39 10.97
C LEU A 79 6.52 0.60 12.12
N ALA A 80 5.48 0.91 12.89
CA ALA A 80 5.59 1.79 14.05
C ALA A 80 6.58 1.23 15.10
N SER A 81 6.55 -0.08 15.34
CA SER A 81 7.51 -0.74 16.23
C SER A 81 8.94 -0.61 15.71
N LEU A 82 9.17 -0.91 14.43
CA LEU A 82 10.49 -0.82 13.81
C LEU A 82 11.06 0.61 13.86
N LEU A 83 10.22 1.61 13.62
CA LEU A 83 10.63 3.01 13.71
C LEU A 83 11.00 3.41 15.14
N ALA A 84 10.27 2.91 16.14
CA ALA A 84 10.57 3.14 17.55
C ALA A 84 11.92 2.52 17.95
N ASP A 85 12.20 1.30 17.50
CA ASP A 85 13.45 0.60 17.74
C ASP A 85 14.62 1.30 17.05
N ALA A 86 14.46 1.69 15.78
CA ALA A 86 15.46 2.46 15.05
C ALA A 86 15.75 3.81 15.72
N ALA A 87 14.73 4.48 16.26
CA ALA A 87 14.92 5.71 17.03
C ALA A 87 15.68 5.46 18.34
N ARG A 88 15.41 4.34 19.03
CA ARG A 88 16.14 3.93 20.25
C ARG A 88 17.60 3.63 19.94
N ALA A 89 17.88 2.88 18.88
CA ALA A 89 19.23 2.57 18.44
C ALA A 89 20.03 3.84 18.11
N ARG A 90 19.44 4.77 17.34
CA ARG A 90 20.06 6.07 17.04
C ARG A 90 20.40 6.87 18.30
N ARG A 91 19.48 6.94 19.26
CA ARG A 91 19.73 7.63 20.55
C ARG A 91 20.86 6.97 21.33
N HIS A 92 20.93 5.63 21.34
CA HIS A 92 21.98 4.91 22.04
C HIS A 92 23.36 5.18 21.41
N LEU A 93 23.46 5.09 20.08
CA LEU A 93 24.69 5.42 19.37
C LEU A 93 25.14 6.86 19.59
N ARG A 94 24.20 7.81 19.62
CA ARG A 94 24.51 9.21 19.93
C ARG A 94 25.12 9.37 21.34
N LYS A 95 24.50 8.75 22.35
CA LYS A 95 25.02 8.76 23.73
C LYS A 95 26.42 8.12 23.82
N LEU A 96 26.66 7.03 23.09
CA LEU A 96 27.98 6.42 23.05
C LEU A 96 29.03 7.39 22.45
N ARG A 97 28.73 8.02 21.31
CA ARG A 97 29.62 9.03 20.71
C ARG A 97 29.92 10.20 21.66
N GLU A 98 28.89 10.71 22.33
CA GLU A 98 29.02 11.76 23.35
C GLU A 98 29.95 11.30 24.50
N SER A 99 29.77 10.07 25.01
CA SER A 99 30.58 9.53 26.11
C SER A 99 32.04 9.24 25.74
N HIS A 100 32.33 8.99 24.46
CA HIS A 100 33.68 8.79 23.95
C HIS A 100 34.36 10.08 23.51
N GLY A 101 33.77 11.26 23.79
CA GLY A 101 34.40 12.55 23.54
C GLY A 101 34.58 12.89 22.06
N GLN A 102 33.82 12.25 21.16
CA GLN A 102 33.74 12.65 19.75
C GLN A 102 32.59 13.64 19.58
N PRO A 103 32.85 14.96 19.59
CA PRO A 103 31.82 15.93 19.24
C PRO A 103 31.35 15.69 17.81
N GLU A 104 30.06 15.96 17.56
CA GLU A 104 29.50 16.10 16.21
C GLU A 104 30.49 16.91 15.38
N THR A 105 31.12 16.27 14.40
CA THR A 105 32.10 16.91 13.52
C THR A 105 31.32 17.98 12.78
N GLY A 106 31.50 19.22 13.23
CA GLY A 106 30.73 20.36 12.79
C GLY A 106 30.80 20.50 11.28
N HIS A 107 29.64 20.81 10.70
CA HIS A 107 29.49 21.85 9.70
C HIS A 107 30.59 21.85 8.63
N GLY A 108 30.31 21.20 7.49
CA GLY A 108 31.03 21.49 6.26
C GLY A 108 30.80 22.96 5.90
N ILE A 109 31.68 23.84 6.39
CA ILE A 109 31.91 25.14 5.78
C ILE A 109 32.53 24.80 4.42
N LEU A 110 31.68 24.75 3.39
CA LEU A 110 32.12 24.88 2.02
C LEU A 110 32.72 26.28 1.89
N HIS A 111 34.02 26.39 2.16
CA HIS A 111 34.83 27.47 1.63
C HIS A 111 34.78 27.33 0.11
N HIS A 112 33.85 28.05 -0.51
CA HIS A 112 33.94 28.35 -1.93
C HIS A 112 35.00 29.44 -2.07
N GLU A 113 36.23 29.03 -2.39
CA GLU A 113 37.30 29.94 -2.79
C GLU A 113 37.54 29.79 -4.30
N VAL A 114 37.44 30.96 -4.95
CA VAL A 114 37.92 31.40 -6.27
C VAL A 114 37.18 30.92 -7.52
#